data_AF-A0A349L0G3-F1
#
_entry.id   AF-A0A349L0G3-F1
#
_cell.length_a   1.000
_cell.length_b   1.000
_cell.length_c   1.000
_cell.angle_alpha   90.00
_cell.angle_beta   90.00
_cell.angle_gamma   90.00
#
_symmetry.space_group_name_H-M   'P 1'
#
loop_
_entity.id
_entity.type
_entity.pdbx_description
1 polymer ?
#
loop_
_entity_poly.entity_id
_entity_poly.type
_entity_poly.pdbx_seq_one_letter_code
_entity_poly.pdbx_strand_id
1 'polypeptide(L)'
;PPPGTATPPPAPSTTPAAPPRQGGPEPVEFTQVEDLLSVPGFTPQAIERLRDFVIVLPEPTTVNVNTAAPEVLAALAENFSVSEATALAVFRKRTPFVNPAAFTAYLAQTGKTLARDVDIDVKSSYFLAMSRVRLDRAALDAQALIRRDLQQKTYLVWIREN
;
A
#
# COMPACT_ATOMS: atom_id res chain seq x y z
N PRO A 1 13.31 -81.41 17.97
CA PRO A 1 12.63 -80.10 18.04
C PRO A 1 13.05 -79.31 19.29
N PRO A 2 13.94 -78.31 19.15
CA PRO A 2 14.30 -77.38 20.21
C PRO A 2 13.45 -76.09 20.17
N PRO A 3 13.20 -75.41 21.31
CA PRO A 3 12.47 -74.15 21.33
C PRO A 3 13.40 -72.92 21.25
N GLY A 4 13.02 -72.00 20.35
CA GLY A 4 13.01 -70.54 20.55
C GLY A 4 14.32 -69.77 20.70
N THR A 5 14.88 -69.31 19.57
CA THR A 5 15.85 -68.20 19.53
C THR A 5 15.11 -66.86 19.56
N ALA A 6 15.36 -66.02 20.58
CA ALA A 6 14.93 -64.62 20.60
C ALA A 6 16.16 -63.70 20.65
N THR A 7 16.34 -62.96 19.56
CA THR A 7 17.38 -61.97 19.28
C THR A 7 17.18 -60.69 20.10
N PRO A 8 18.25 -60.00 20.56
CA PRO A 8 18.14 -58.72 21.28
C PRO A 8 17.84 -57.54 20.33
N PRO A 9 17.11 -56.50 20.78
CA PRO A 9 16.94 -55.27 20.00
C PRO A 9 18.16 -54.33 20.15
N PRO A 10 18.64 -53.68 19.07
CA PRO A 10 19.65 -52.62 19.14
C PRO A 10 19.03 -51.21 19.33
N ALA A 11 19.76 -50.41 20.12
CA ALA A 11 19.91 -48.94 20.27
C ALA A 11 18.80 -47.91 19.86
N PRO A 12 18.67 -46.79 20.60
CA PRO A 12 17.68 -45.74 20.37
C PRO A 12 17.93 -44.96 19.07
N SER A 13 16.85 -44.71 18.33
CA SER A 13 16.86 -43.92 17.09
C SER A 13 17.05 -42.43 17.39
N THR A 14 18.15 -41.85 16.92
CA THR A 14 18.41 -40.41 16.92
C THR A 14 17.40 -39.71 16.03
N THR A 15 16.58 -38.82 16.60
CA THR A 15 15.71 -37.90 15.86
C THR A 15 16.55 -37.00 14.94
N PRO A 16 16.21 -36.82 13.65
CA PRO A 16 16.89 -35.85 12.80
C PRO A 16 16.57 -34.43 13.29
N ALA A 17 17.61 -33.69 13.68
CA ALA A 17 17.52 -32.27 14.00
C ALA A 17 17.06 -31.47 12.77
N ALA A 18 16.01 -30.66 12.94
CA ALA A 18 15.57 -29.70 11.93
C ALA A 18 16.68 -28.68 11.64
N PRO A 19 16.89 -28.28 10.37
CA PRO A 19 17.94 -27.31 10.03
C PRO A 19 17.63 -25.95 10.68
N PRO A 20 18.67 -25.21 11.13
CA PRO A 20 18.49 -23.89 11.72
C PRO A 20 17.91 -22.93 10.67
N ARG A 21 16.78 -22.29 11.01
CA ARG A 21 16.20 -21.21 10.21
C ARG A 21 17.22 -20.07 10.16
N GLN A 22 17.78 -19.82 8.99
CA GLN A 22 18.65 -18.67 8.74
C GLN A 22 17.79 -17.42 8.78
N GLY A 23 17.87 -16.66 9.88
CA GLY A 23 17.28 -15.33 10.01
C GLY A 23 18.10 -14.32 9.19
N GLY A 24 17.78 -14.21 7.90
CA GLY A 24 17.93 -12.94 7.19
C GLY A 24 16.80 -12.00 7.62
N PRO A 25 16.94 -10.67 7.48
CA PRO A 25 15.81 -9.77 7.65
C PRO A 25 14.71 -10.23 6.69
N GLU A 26 13.61 -10.77 7.23
CA GLU A 26 12.40 -10.93 6.45
C GLU A 26 12.11 -9.58 5.79
N PRO A 27 11.77 -9.53 4.50
CA PRO A 27 11.26 -8.31 3.90
C PRO A 27 10.15 -7.81 4.80
N VAL A 28 10.31 -6.62 5.39
CA VAL A 28 9.25 -6.00 6.18
C VAL A 28 8.12 -5.75 5.19
N GLU A 29 7.13 -6.63 5.17
CA GLU A 29 5.93 -6.42 4.37
C GLU A 29 5.19 -5.25 5.00
N PHE A 30 5.25 -4.09 4.35
CA PHE A 30 4.45 -2.96 4.74
C PHE A 30 2.98 -3.35 4.60
N THR A 31 2.27 -3.42 5.71
CA THR A 31 0.83 -3.60 5.76
C THR A 31 0.14 -2.34 6.28
N GLN A 32 0.85 -1.50 7.03
CA GLN A 32 0.33 -0.26 7.61
C GLN A 32 1.31 0.89 7.43
N VAL A 33 0.81 2.13 7.57
CA VAL A 33 1.65 3.32 7.45
C VAL A 33 2.66 3.38 8.60
N GLU A 34 2.29 2.84 9.75
CA GLU A 34 3.10 2.71 10.95
C GLU A 34 4.38 1.89 10.72
N ASP A 35 4.36 0.95 9.76
CA ASP A 35 5.53 0.15 9.41
C ASP A 35 6.68 1.01 8.85
N LEU A 36 6.39 2.25 8.39
CA LEU A 36 7.39 3.25 8.01
C LEU A 36 8.33 3.63 9.17
N LEU A 37 7.95 3.40 10.45
CA LEU A 37 8.87 3.59 11.58
C LEU A 37 10.11 2.69 11.51
N SER A 38 10.03 1.58 10.78
CA SER A 38 11.17 0.68 10.56
C SER A 38 12.18 1.24 9.56
N VAL A 39 11.82 2.31 8.83
CA VAL A 39 12.69 2.95 7.83
C VAL A 39 13.50 4.07 8.50
N PRO A 40 14.83 4.07 8.39
CA PRO A 40 15.67 5.13 8.91
C PRO A 40 15.25 6.51 8.40
N GLY A 41 15.04 7.46 9.31
CA GLY A 41 14.65 8.83 8.99
C GLY A 41 13.16 9.15 9.18
N PHE A 42 12.30 8.15 9.38
CA PHE A 42 10.91 8.38 9.77
C PHE A 42 10.78 8.55 11.28
N THR A 43 10.03 9.57 11.69
CA THR A 43 9.70 9.84 13.09
C THR A 43 8.19 9.66 13.29
N PRO A 44 7.72 9.35 14.52
CA PRO A 44 6.29 9.30 14.80
C PRO A 44 5.56 10.58 14.40
N GLN A 45 6.18 11.75 14.62
CA GLN A 45 5.61 13.04 14.23
C GLN A 45 5.50 13.20 12.70
N ALA A 46 6.46 12.67 11.94
CA ALA A 46 6.38 12.66 10.48
C ALA A 46 5.25 11.74 9.99
N ILE A 47 5.10 10.56 10.60
CA ILE A 47 4.05 9.60 10.24
C ILE A 47 2.65 10.17 10.52
N GLU A 48 2.45 10.80 11.68
CA GLU A 48 1.18 11.48 11.98
C GLU A 48 0.83 12.54 10.94
N ARG A 49 1.81 13.25 10.37
CA ARG A 49 1.58 14.21 9.29
C ARG A 49 1.33 13.55 7.93
N LEU A 50 1.85 12.35 7.70
CA LEU A 50 1.69 11.63 6.43
C LEU A 50 0.42 10.80 6.38
N ARG A 51 -0.16 10.43 7.53
CA ARG A 51 -1.31 9.52 7.66
C ARG A 51 -2.47 9.86 6.72
N ASP A 52 -2.76 11.14 6.50
CA ASP A 52 -3.87 11.58 5.64
C ASP A 52 -3.53 11.59 4.14
N PHE A 53 -2.25 11.44 3.77
CA PHE A 53 -1.76 11.57 2.40
C PHE A 53 -1.22 10.27 1.81
N VAL A 54 -0.94 9.25 2.63
CA VAL A 54 -0.31 8.00 2.20
C VAL A 54 -1.15 6.77 2.52
N ILE A 55 -1.06 5.76 1.67
CA ILE A 55 -1.62 4.43 1.89
C ILE A 55 -0.61 3.39 1.44
N VAL A 56 -0.57 2.26 2.15
CA VAL A 56 0.23 1.10 1.80
C VAL A 56 -0.61 0.14 0.96
N LEU A 57 -0.12 -0.19 -0.23
CA LEU A 57 -0.78 -1.10 -1.18
C LEU A 57 0.11 -2.34 -1.43
N PRO A 58 -0.47 -3.53 -1.72
CA PRO A 58 0.29 -4.78 -1.83
C PRO A 58 1.29 -4.83 -3.00
N GLU A 59 1.11 -3.96 -3.99
CA GLU A 59 1.89 -3.92 -5.23
C GLU A 59 2.31 -2.48 -5.51
N PRO A 60 3.45 -2.24 -6.17
CA PRO A 60 3.81 -0.93 -6.68
C PRO A 60 2.69 -0.38 -7.58
N THR A 61 2.20 0.81 -7.24
CA THR A 61 1.02 1.41 -7.87
C THR A 61 1.28 2.84 -8.24
N THR A 62 0.70 3.25 -9.37
CA THR A 62 0.82 4.61 -9.89
C THR A 62 -0.09 5.57 -9.13
N VAL A 63 0.31 6.84 -9.06
CA VAL A 63 -0.51 7.88 -8.42
C VAL A 63 -1.58 8.36 -9.39
N ASN A 64 -2.85 8.31 -8.97
CA ASN A 64 -3.95 8.83 -9.77
C ASN A 64 -4.03 10.37 -9.69
N VAL A 65 -3.61 11.06 -10.75
CA VAL A 65 -3.55 12.53 -10.81
C VAL A 65 -4.93 13.20 -10.81
N ASN A 66 -6.01 12.45 -11.03
CA ASN A 66 -7.38 12.98 -10.93
C ASN A 66 -7.93 12.97 -9.50
N THR A 67 -7.38 12.13 -8.62
CA THR A 67 -7.88 11.98 -7.23
C THR A 67 -6.86 12.40 -6.16
N ALA A 68 -5.56 12.45 -6.47
CA ALA A 68 -4.50 12.82 -5.52
C ALA A 68 -4.74 14.17 -4.85
N ALA A 69 -4.47 14.30 -3.54
CA ALA A 69 -4.60 15.57 -2.82
C ALA A 69 -3.65 16.65 -3.37
N PRO A 70 -3.93 17.95 -3.18
CA PRO A 70 -3.06 19.04 -3.63
C PRO A 70 -1.60 18.91 -3.16
N GLU A 71 -1.39 18.46 -1.92
CA GLU A 71 -0.07 18.24 -1.32
C GLU A 71 0.68 17.12 -2.04
N VAL A 72 -0.03 16.04 -2.37
CA VAL A 72 0.53 14.94 -3.15
C VAL A 72 0.87 15.42 -4.57
N LEU A 73 -0.04 16.14 -5.23
CA LEU A 73 0.21 16.70 -6.57
C LEU A 73 1.43 17.62 -6.60
N ALA A 74 1.59 18.48 -5.60
CA ALA A 74 2.75 19.35 -5.45
C ALA A 74 4.05 18.56 -5.32
N ALA A 75 4.03 17.41 -4.64
CA ALA A 75 5.17 16.52 -4.52
C ALA A 75 5.50 15.73 -5.81
N LEU A 76 4.57 15.60 -6.76
CA LEU A 76 4.81 14.87 -8.01
C LEU A 76 5.70 15.62 -9.01
N ALA A 77 5.84 16.94 -8.87
CA ALA A 77 6.54 17.78 -9.85
C ALA A 77 7.55 18.72 -9.19
N GLU A 78 8.66 18.96 -9.88
CA GLU A 78 9.69 19.88 -9.41
C GLU A 78 9.18 21.32 -9.40
N ASN A 79 9.50 22.06 -8.33
CA ASN A 79 9.09 23.46 -8.13
C ASN A 79 7.57 23.69 -8.26
N PHE A 80 6.75 22.69 -7.94
CA PHE A 80 5.29 22.81 -7.96
C PHE A 80 4.75 23.17 -6.58
N SER A 81 4.20 24.38 -6.44
CA SER A 81 3.70 24.84 -5.14
C SER A 81 2.34 24.22 -4.80
N VAL A 82 2.04 24.10 -3.51
CA VAL A 82 0.73 23.63 -3.02
C VAL A 82 -0.41 24.54 -3.50
N SER A 83 -0.17 25.84 -3.66
CA SER A 83 -1.15 26.79 -4.19
C SER A 83 -1.51 26.50 -5.65
N GLU A 84 -0.52 26.23 -6.50
CA GLU A 84 -0.76 25.86 -7.90
C GLU A 84 -1.42 24.48 -7.99
N ALA A 85 -0.99 23.52 -7.17
CA ALA A 85 -1.61 22.20 -7.10
C ALA A 85 -3.08 22.27 -6.62
N THR A 86 -3.41 23.19 -5.72
CA THR A 86 -4.78 23.45 -5.29
C THR A 86 -5.62 24.01 -6.44
N ALA A 87 -5.08 24.96 -7.21
CA ALA A 87 -5.74 25.48 -8.40
C ALA A 87 -5.99 24.37 -9.43
N LEU A 88 -5.00 23.49 -9.63
CA LEU A 88 -5.13 22.31 -10.49
C LEU A 88 -6.20 21.34 -10.00
N ALA A 89 -6.26 21.08 -8.69
CA ALA A 89 -7.27 20.21 -8.09
C ALA A 89 -8.70 20.74 -8.26
N VAL A 90 -8.87 22.07 -8.32
CA VAL A 90 -10.15 22.71 -8.65
C VAL A 90 -10.44 22.59 -10.15
N PHE A 91 -9.46 22.85 -11.01
CA PHE A 91 -9.60 22.74 -12.46
C PHE A 91 -10.01 21.34 -12.91
N ARG A 92 -9.31 20.30 -12.42
CA ARG A 92 -9.56 18.91 -12.81
C ARG A 92 -10.95 18.39 -12.43
N LYS A 93 -11.64 19.03 -11.46
CA LYS A 93 -13.06 18.69 -11.13
C LYS A 93 -14.00 18.97 -12.31
N ARG A 94 -13.66 19.93 -13.17
CA ARG A 94 -14.42 20.26 -14.38
C ARG A 94 -13.84 19.60 -15.62
N THR A 95 -12.51 19.47 -15.66
CA THR A 95 -11.79 18.95 -16.83
C THR A 95 -10.75 17.91 -16.36
N PRO A 96 -11.18 16.66 -16.11
CA PRO A 96 -10.26 15.62 -15.67
C PRO A 96 -9.25 15.26 -16.77
N PHE A 97 -8.08 14.80 -16.36
CA PHE A 97 -7.07 14.29 -17.29
C PHE A 97 -7.52 12.95 -17.85
N VAL A 98 -7.50 12.83 -19.18
CA VAL A 98 -7.95 11.62 -19.89
C VAL A 98 -6.86 10.55 -20.03
N ASN A 99 -5.59 10.96 -19.91
CA ASN A 99 -4.43 10.07 -19.95
C ASN A 99 -3.24 10.75 -19.22
N PRO A 100 -2.18 9.98 -18.88
CA PRO A 100 -1.02 10.53 -18.18
C PRO A 100 -0.27 11.60 -18.99
N ALA A 101 -0.23 11.45 -20.32
CA ALA A 101 0.45 12.40 -21.20
C ALA A 101 -0.19 13.80 -21.19
N ALA A 102 -1.51 13.89 -20.94
CA ALA A 102 -2.20 15.18 -20.79
C ALA A 102 -1.75 15.92 -19.53
N PHE A 103 -1.46 15.19 -18.45
CA PHE A 103 -0.92 15.77 -17.22
C PHE A 103 0.52 16.22 -17.39
N THR A 104 1.37 15.41 -18.02
CA THR A 104 2.77 15.82 -18.30
C THR A 104 2.82 17.01 -19.25
N ALA A 105 1.94 17.09 -20.25
CA ALA A 105 1.81 18.25 -21.12
C ALA A 105 1.37 19.51 -20.35
N TYR A 106 0.44 19.39 -19.39
CA TYR A 106 0.05 20.49 -18.50
C TYR A 106 1.26 20.99 -17.68
N LEU A 107 2.02 20.09 -17.07
CA LEU A 107 3.22 20.46 -16.32
C LEU A 107 4.23 21.20 -17.22
N ALA A 108 4.51 20.67 -18.41
CA ALA A 108 5.44 21.28 -19.36
C ALA A 108 5.02 22.70 -19.79
N GLN A 109 3.71 22.95 -19.99
CA GLN A 109 3.19 24.28 -20.29
C GLN A 109 3.42 25.28 -19.15
N THR A 110 3.48 24.79 -17.91
CA THR A 110 3.79 25.61 -16.72
C THR A 110 5.27 25.66 -16.38
N GLY A 111 6.14 25.13 -17.26
CA GLY A 111 7.59 25.08 -17.06
C GLY A 111 8.04 24.09 -15.99
N LYS A 112 7.21 23.08 -15.67
CA LYS A 112 7.47 22.08 -14.63
C LYS A 112 7.68 20.70 -15.23
N THR A 113 8.43 19.87 -14.51
CA THR A 113 8.71 18.48 -14.87
C THR A 113 8.29 17.57 -13.74
N LEU A 114 7.92 16.33 -14.09
CA LEU A 114 7.65 15.30 -13.10
C LEU A 114 8.94 15.03 -12.31
N ALA A 115 8.81 14.82 -11.01
CA ALA A 115 9.92 14.39 -10.17
C ALA A 115 10.42 13.00 -10.62
N ARG A 116 11.68 12.73 -10.33
CA ARG A 116 12.32 11.46 -10.68
C ARG A 116 11.65 10.28 -9.95
N ASP A 117 11.56 9.14 -10.62
CA ASP A 117 11.06 7.87 -10.06
C ASP A 117 9.59 7.93 -9.57
N VAL A 118 8.79 8.83 -10.16
CA VAL A 118 7.35 8.94 -9.90
C VAL A 118 6.57 8.40 -11.09
N ASP A 119 5.72 7.41 -10.84
CA ASP A 119 4.77 6.89 -11.82
C ASP A 119 3.35 7.44 -11.58
N ILE A 120 2.72 7.88 -12.66
CA ILE A 120 1.38 8.49 -12.63
C ILE A 120 0.41 7.79 -13.57
N ASP A 121 -0.86 7.76 -13.18
CA ASP A 121 -1.98 7.35 -14.03
C ASP A 121 -3.19 8.26 -13.80
N VAL A 122 -4.22 8.11 -14.63
CA VAL A 122 -5.55 8.70 -14.48
C VAL A 122 -6.58 7.68 -13.97
N LYS A 123 -6.19 6.39 -13.88
CA LYS A 123 -7.01 5.28 -13.40
C LYS A 123 -6.51 4.78 -12.05
N SER A 124 -7.38 4.04 -11.35
CA SER A 124 -7.01 3.28 -10.15
C SER A 124 -7.56 1.85 -10.24
N SER A 125 -6.80 0.93 -9.66
CA SER A 125 -7.18 -0.46 -9.42
C SER A 125 -7.47 -0.74 -7.94
N TYR A 126 -7.15 0.19 -7.05
CA TYR A 126 -7.37 0.06 -5.61
C TYR A 126 -8.35 1.13 -5.11
N PHE A 127 -9.24 0.72 -4.21
CA PHE A 127 -10.30 1.56 -3.66
C PHE A 127 -10.46 1.28 -2.17
N LEU A 128 -10.63 2.34 -1.39
CA LEU A 128 -11.06 2.23 0.01
C LEU A 128 -12.58 2.38 0.08
N ALA A 129 -13.25 1.40 0.70
CA ALA A 129 -14.65 1.50 1.08
C ALA A 129 -14.73 1.80 2.58
N MET A 130 -15.33 2.93 2.93
CA MET A 130 -15.57 3.33 4.32
C MET A 130 -17.02 3.01 4.69
N SER A 131 -17.21 2.22 5.75
CA SER A 131 -18.51 1.83 6.27
C SER A 131 -18.72 2.44 7.65
N ARG A 132 -19.92 2.93 7.90
CA ARG A 132 -20.37 3.43 9.21
C ARG A 132 -21.71 2.80 9.53
N VAL A 133 -21.73 1.92 10.53
CA VAL A 133 -22.93 1.24 10.99
C VAL A 133 -23.32 1.80 12.35
N ARG A 134 -24.61 2.15 12.52
CA ARG A 134 -25.16 2.62 13.79
C ARG A 134 -26.35 1.75 14.18
N LEU A 135 -26.36 1.25 15.41
CA LEU A 135 -27.47 0.50 15.99
C LEU A 135 -27.63 0.92 17.45
N ASP A 136 -28.74 1.59 17.77
CA ASP A 136 -29.00 2.22 19.07
C ASP A 136 -27.82 3.10 19.55
N ARG A 137 -27.07 2.63 20.55
CA ARG A 137 -25.89 3.30 21.12
C ARG A 137 -24.57 2.78 20.58
N ALA A 138 -24.58 1.73 19.77
CA ALA A 138 -23.40 1.18 19.13
C ALA A 138 -23.14 1.89 17.79
N ALA A 139 -21.88 2.23 17.56
CA ALA A 139 -21.37 2.67 16.27
C ALA A 139 -20.13 1.86 15.93
N LEU A 140 -20.05 1.42 14.68
CA LEU A 140 -18.89 0.75 14.11
C LEU A 140 -18.47 1.50 12.86
N ASP A 141 -17.22 1.98 12.83
CA ASP A 141 -16.58 2.49 11.64
C ASP A 141 -15.60 1.42 11.14
N ALA A 142 -15.71 1.05 9.86
CA ALA A 142 -14.85 0.06 9.24
C ALA A 142 -14.33 0.56 7.89
N GLN A 143 -13.14 0.10 7.52
CA GLN A 143 -12.50 0.37 6.25
C GLN A 143 -12.18 -0.95 5.54
N ALA A 144 -12.42 -1.00 4.24
CA ALA A 144 -12.07 -2.14 3.41
C ALA A 144 -11.21 -1.69 2.22
N LEU A 145 -10.07 -2.36 2.01
CA LEU A 145 -9.31 -2.20 0.78
C LEU A 145 -9.81 -3.20 -0.25
N ILE A 146 -10.15 -2.67 -1.41
CA ILE A 146 -10.72 -3.40 -2.53
C ILE A 146 -9.80 -3.25 -3.73
N ARG A 147 -9.49 -4.37 -4.40
CA ARG A 147 -8.76 -4.40 -5.66
C ARG A 147 -9.70 -4.76 -6.81
N ARG A 148 -9.63 -4.02 -7.90
CA ARG A 148 -10.31 -4.31 -9.16
C ARG A 148 -9.30 -4.78 -10.20
N ASP A 149 -9.55 -5.93 -10.82
CA ASP A 149 -8.70 -6.42 -11.91
C ASP A 149 -9.09 -5.82 -13.27
N LEU A 150 -8.31 -6.17 -14.30
CA LEU A 150 -8.54 -5.72 -15.67
C LEU A 150 -9.88 -6.22 -16.25
N GLN A 151 -10.42 -7.33 -15.72
CA GLN A 151 -11.71 -7.92 -16.11
C GLN A 151 -12.89 -7.32 -15.32
N GLN A 152 -12.68 -6.23 -14.58
CA GLN A 152 -13.67 -5.59 -13.70
C GLN A 152 -14.16 -6.46 -12.55
N LYS A 153 -13.46 -7.54 -12.21
CA LYS A 153 -13.74 -8.32 -11.00
C LYS A 153 -13.16 -7.60 -9.80
N THR A 154 -13.90 -7.67 -8.71
CA THR A 154 -13.58 -6.96 -7.48
C THR A 154 -13.22 -7.98 -6.40
N TYR A 155 -12.10 -7.75 -5.73
CA TYR A 155 -11.57 -8.61 -4.68
C TYR A 155 -11.38 -7.79 -3.41
N LEU A 156 -11.81 -8.36 -2.29
CA LEU A 156 -11.51 -7.82 -0.98
C LEU A 156 -10.06 -8.17 -0.62
N VAL A 157 -9.25 -7.16 -0.29
CA VAL A 157 -7.86 -7.35 0.16
C VAL A 157 -7.83 -7.49 1.67
N TRP A 158 -8.43 -6.53 2.39
CA TRP A 158 -8.56 -6.57 3.85
C TRP A 158 -9.76 -5.75 4.33
N ILE A 159 -10.19 -5.99 5.57
CA ILE A 159 -11.13 -5.15 6.34
C ILE A 159 -10.47 -4.81 7.68
N ARG A 160 -10.63 -3.57 8.12
CA ARG A 160 -10.17 -3.05 9.41
C ARG A 160 -11.31 -2.31 10.10
N GLU A 161 -11.40 -2.45 11.41
CA GLU A 161 -12.29 -1.67 12.27
C GLU A 161 -11.49 -0.52 12.86
N ASN A 162 -12.04 0.70 12.83
CA ASN A 162 -11.40 1.92 13.34
C ASN A 162 -11.85 2.25 14.77
#